data_AF-A0A2R6D2P5-F1
#
_entry.id   AF-A0A2R6D2P5-F1
#
_cell.length_a   1.000
_cell.length_b   1.000
_cell.length_c   1.000
_cell.angle_alpha   90.00
_cell.angle_beta   90.00
_cell.angle_gamma   90.00
#
_symmetry.space_group_name_H-M   'P 1'
#
loop_
_entity.id
_entity.type
_entity.pdbx_description
1 polymer ?
#
loop_
_entity_poly.entity_id
_entity_poly.type
_entity_poly.pdbx_seq_one_letter_code
_entity_poly.pdbx_strand_id
1 'polypeptide(L)'
;DVIEVADYDREALRTVAVVTDNQPFDPAKVAIADAIATRTGAAIEFYYPLPAGTPESQRNTVDDYLSELRELTDAPVRTTVVDGSDSAIESASANADLVIVSGSRGSLRERLLGASADDLIGRRNSVVVYGAERPGRFRRALESRLF
;
A
#
# COMPACT_ATOMS: atom_id res chain seq x y z
N ASP A 1 -6.58 1.68 -16.59
CA ASP A 1 -6.45 2.16 -15.21
C ASP A 1 -6.26 3.67 -15.23
N VAL A 2 -6.79 4.38 -14.23
CA VAL A 2 -6.56 5.83 -14.05
C VAL A 2 -5.63 5.99 -12.87
N ILE A 3 -4.61 6.84 -13.00
CA ILE A 3 -3.69 7.18 -11.92
C ILE A 3 -3.84 8.67 -11.68
N GLU A 4 -4.30 9.03 -10.49
CA GLU A 4 -4.31 10.42 -10.04
C GLU A 4 -3.03 10.67 -9.25
N VAL A 5 -2.33 11.73 -9.63
CA VAL A 5 -1.06 12.12 -9.02
C VAL A 5 -1.26 13.50 -8.42
N ALA A 6 -1.29 13.58 -7.08
CA ALA A 6 -1.07 14.86 -6.41
C ALA A 6 0.42 15.19 -6.51
N ASP A 7 0.74 16.48 -6.69
CA ASP A 7 2.10 16.98 -6.96
C ASP A 7 3.15 16.32 -6.05
N TYR A 8 4.29 15.91 -6.61
CA TYR A 8 5.36 15.26 -5.84
C TYR A 8 6.74 15.61 -6.35
N ASP A 9 7.64 15.86 -5.41
CA ASP A 9 9.03 16.19 -5.68
C ASP A 9 9.85 14.92 -5.94
N ARG A 10 10.29 14.74 -7.19
CA ARG A 10 10.91 13.50 -7.67
C ARG A 10 12.32 13.27 -7.14
N GLU A 11 13.00 14.33 -6.71
CA GLU A 11 14.43 14.28 -6.38
C GLU A 11 14.72 13.93 -4.91
N ALA A 12 13.69 13.75 -4.07
CA ALA A 12 13.85 13.55 -2.62
C ALA A 12 13.10 12.35 -2.01
N LEU A 13 12.46 11.49 -2.82
CA LEU A 13 11.72 10.35 -2.28
C LEU A 13 12.66 9.33 -1.64
N ARG A 14 12.53 9.11 -0.33
CA ARG A 14 13.24 8.07 0.43
C ARG A 14 12.33 6.90 0.75
N THR A 15 11.04 7.16 0.96
CA THR A 15 10.07 6.14 1.37
C THR A 15 8.76 6.26 0.59
N VAL A 16 8.34 5.14 -0.02
CA VAL A 16 7.05 4.96 -0.68
C VAL A 16 6.17 4.05 0.20
N ALA A 17 5.16 4.61 0.83
CA ALA A 17 4.19 3.84 1.61
C ALA A 17 3.13 3.22 0.70
N VAL A 18 2.84 1.94 0.92
CA VAL A 18 1.76 1.22 0.25
C VAL A 18 0.78 0.75 1.32
N VAL A 19 -0.47 1.19 1.21
CA VAL A 19 -1.51 0.89 2.22
C VAL A 19 -2.65 0.07 1.62
N THR A 20 -3.33 -0.72 2.46
CA THR A 20 -4.47 -1.56 2.08
C THR A 20 -5.54 -1.56 3.17
N ASP A 21 -6.79 -1.82 2.81
CA ASP A 21 -7.98 -1.82 3.66
C ASP A 21 -8.37 -3.24 4.13
N ASN A 22 -7.44 -3.93 4.81
CA ASN A 22 -7.60 -5.33 5.26
C ASN A 22 -7.79 -6.34 4.12
N GLN A 23 -7.29 -6.03 2.93
CA GLN A 23 -7.24 -6.95 1.80
C GLN A 23 -5.78 -7.15 1.36
N PRO A 24 -5.47 -8.27 0.64
CA PRO A 24 -4.21 -8.38 -0.08
C PRO A 24 -3.95 -7.13 -0.92
N PHE A 25 -2.69 -6.75 -1.04
CA PHE A 25 -2.31 -5.61 -1.86
C PHE A 25 -2.69 -5.87 -3.32
N ASP A 26 -3.26 -4.85 -3.95
CA ASP A 26 -3.55 -4.89 -5.38
C ASP A 26 -2.22 -5.01 -6.17
N PRO A 27 -2.08 -5.98 -7.09
CA PRO A 27 -0.84 -6.18 -7.85
C PRO A 27 -0.41 -4.97 -8.67
N ALA A 28 -1.36 -4.18 -9.21
CA ALA A 28 -1.02 -2.96 -9.93
C ALA A 28 -0.46 -1.89 -8.98
N LYS A 29 -0.96 -1.83 -7.74
CA LYS A 29 -0.39 -0.98 -6.68
C LYS A 29 1.05 -1.36 -6.34
N VAL A 30 1.32 -2.66 -6.18
CA VAL A 30 2.66 -3.18 -5.92
C VAL A 30 3.61 -2.82 -7.07
N ALA A 31 3.18 -3.06 -8.32
CA ALA A 31 3.99 -2.75 -9.50
C ALA A 31 4.29 -1.25 -9.67
N ILE A 32 3.32 -0.37 -9.36
CA ILE A 32 3.53 1.07 -9.39
C ILE A 32 4.49 1.52 -8.29
N ALA A 33 4.32 1.01 -7.07
CA ALA A 33 5.23 1.30 -5.96
C ALA A 33 6.66 0.90 -6.29
N ASP A 34 6.84 -0.30 -6.83
CA ASP A 34 8.14 -0.84 -7.21
C ASP A 34 8.80 -0.05 -8.35
N ALA A 35 8.04 0.30 -9.38
CA ALA A 35 8.54 1.11 -10.48
C ALA A 35 8.97 2.52 -10.02
N ILE A 36 8.23 3.14 -9.10
CA ILE A 36 8.59 4.45 -8.53
C ILE A 36 9.84 4.32 -7.67
N ALA A 37 9.83 3.39 -6.69
CA ALA A 37 10.90 3.23 -5.74
C ALA A 37 12.23 2.83 -6.41
N THR A 38 12.18 1.94 -7.39
CA THR A 38 13.35 1.55 -8.18
C THR A 38 13.94 2.73 -8.96
N ARG A 39 13.09 3.60 -9.52
CA ARG A 39 13.56 4.77 -10.28
C ARG A 39 14.13 5.88 -9.40
N THR A 40 13.61 6.05 -8.19
CA THR A 40 14.06 7.10 -7.27
C THR A 40 15.11 6.63 -6.26
N GLY A 41 15.36 5.31 -6.16
CA GLY A 41 16.19 4.72 -5.12
C GLY A 41 15.53 4.72 -3.73
N ALA A 42 14.21 4.92 -3.66
CA ALA A 42 13.45 4.88 -2.42
C ALA A 42 13.24 3.43 -1.94
N ALA A 43 12.91 3.27 -0.66
CA ALA A 43 12.40 2.03 -0.11
C ALA A 43 10.87 1.99 -0.16
N ILE A 44 10.29 0.80 -0.35
CA ILE A 44 8.86 0.56 -0.20
C ILE A 44 8.57 0.15 1.24
N GLU A 45 7.53 0.73 1.85
CA GLU A 45 7.00 0.25 3.12
C GLU A 45 5.53 -0.19 2.97
N PHE A 46 5.28 -1.50 3.08
CA PHE A 46 3.94 -2.07 3.05
C PHE A 46 3.31 -2.02 4.46
N TYR A 47 2.19 -1.31 4.60
CA TYR A 47 1.41 -1.29 5.83
C TYR A 47 0.22 -2.25 5.72
N TYR A 48 0.26 -3.34 6.48
CA TYR A 48 -0.80 -4.35 6.49
C TYR A 48 -1.58 -4.28 7.80
N PRO A 49 -2.89 -3.96 7.76
CA PRO A 49 -3.71 -3.95 8.96
C PRO A 49 -4.02 -5.38 9.42
N LEU A 50 -3.81 -5.64 10.71
CA LEU A 50 -4.07 -6.93 11.35
C LEU A 50 -4.66 -6.70 12.75
N PRO A 51 -5.91 -7.12 13.01
CA PRO A 51 -6.54 -6.92 14.32
C PRO A 51 -5.78 -7.58 15.47
N ALA A 52 -5.77 -6.93 16.63
CA ALA A 52 -5.31 -7.54 17.86
C ALA A 52 -6.09 -8.84 18.15
N GLY A 53 -5.38 -9.89 18.59
CA GLY A 53 -5.99 -11.20 18.86
C GLY A 53 -6.19 -12.10 17.63
N THR A 54 -5.76 -11.67 16.43
CA THR A 54 -5.71 -12.55 15.25
C THR A 54 -4.99 -13.87 15.59
N PRO A 55 -5.54 -15.06 15.23
CA PRO A 55 -4.91 -16.34 15.51
C PRO A 55 -3.50 -16.44 14.93
N GLU A 56 -2.58 -17.14 15.61
CA GLU A 56 -1.19 -17.30 15.17
C GLU A 56 -1.08 -17.89 13.76
N SER A 57 -1.92 -18.88 13.42
CA SER A 57 -1.95 -19.44 12.07
C SER A 57 -2.24 -18.40 10.99
N GLN A 58 -3.13 -17.44 11.26
CA GLN A 58 -3.42 -16.36 10.33
C GLN A 58 -2.27 -15.33 10.27
N ARG A 59 -1.60 -15.07 11.40
CA ARG A 59 -0.40 -14.19 11.40
C ARG A 59 0.71 -14.79 10.54
N ASN A 60 0.97 -16.10 10.67
CA ASN A 60 1.96 -16.79 9.86
C ASN A 60 1.64 -16.67 8.37
N THR A 61 0.37 -16.85 7.98
CA THR A 61 -0.06 -16.64 6.58
C THR A 61 0.18 -15.21 6.10
N VAL A 62 -0.03 -14.20 6.96
CA VAL A 62 0.26 -12.80 6.63
C VAL A 62 1.77 -12.58 6.49
N ASP A 63 2.59 -13.16 7.38
CA ASP A 63 4.04 -13.04 7.32
C ASP A 63 4.64 -13.72 6.07
N ASP A 64 4.10 -14.89 5.68
CA ASP A 64 4.46 -15.57 4.44
C ASP A 64 4.13 -14.68 3.23
N TYR A 65 2.90 -14.16 3.16
CA TYR A 65 2.47 -13.25 2.10
C TYR A 65 3.32 -11.98 2.01
N LEU A 66 3.64 -11.36 3.15
CA LEU A 66 4.48 -10.17 3.20
C LEU A 66 5.93 -10.48 2.80
N SER A 67 6.40 -11.70 3.04
CA SER A 67 7.71 -12.16 2.58
C SER A 67 7.73 -12.36 1.07
N GLU A 68 6.67 -12.94 0.48
CA GLU A 68 6.53 -13.05 -0.97
C GLU A 68 6.55 -11.67 -1.67
N LEU A 69 5.94 -10.64 -1.08
CA LEU A 69 5.99 -9.29 -1.63
C LEU A 69 7.42 -8.73 -1.72
N ARG A 70 8.27 -9.05 -0.75
CA ARG A 70 9.69 -8.65 -0.77
C ARG A 70 10.46 -9.34 -1.89
N GLU A 71 10.08 -10.56 -2.24
CA GLU A 71 10.72 -11.31 -3.33
C GLU A 71 10.24 -10.87 -4.71
N LEU A 72 9.03 -10.32 -4.79
CA LEU A 72 8.40 -9.87 -6.05
C LEU A 72 8.78 -8.45 -6.45
N THR A 73 9.50 -7.71 -5.61
CA THR A 73 9.82 -6.29 -5.80
C THR A 73 11.31 -6.11 -5.96
N ASP A 74 11.71 -5.27 -6.91
CA ASP A 74 13.12 -4.97 -7.19
C ASP A 74 13.68 -3.95 -6.18
N ALA A 75 12.84 -3.04 -5.68
CA ALA A 75 13.25 -2.03 -4.71
C ALA A 75 13.40 -2.60 -3.28
N PRO A 76 14.17 -1.95 -2.38
CA PRO A 76 14.25 -2.35 -0.97
C PRO A 76 12.88 -2.31 -0.29
N VAL A 77 12.48 -3.39 0.38
CA VAL A 77 11.15 -3.51 1.00
C VAL A 77 11.19 -3.67 2.50
N ARG A 78 10.31 -2.93 3.18
CA ARG A 78 9.94 -3.08 4.59
C ARG A 78 8.46 -3.42 4.68
N THR A 79 8.09 -4.18 5.70
CA THR A 79 6.68 -4.53 5.95
C THR A 79 6.36 -4.24 7.40
N THR A 80 5.25 -3.54 7.62
CA THR A 80 4.82 -3.09 8.94
C THR A 80 3.38 -3.55 9.14
N VAL A 81 3.18 -4.42 10.12
CA VAL A 81 1.84 -4.80 10.56
C VAL A 81 1.33 -3.72 11.52
N VAL A 82 0.14 -3.19 11.25
CA VAL A 82 -0.50 -2.17 12.08
C VAL A 82 -1.81 -2.70 12.64
N ASP A 83 -2.29 -2.08 13.71
CA ASP A 83 -3.63 -2.38 14.21
C ASP A 83 -4.67 -2.19 13.09
N GLY A 84 -5.73 -3.00 13.11
CA GLY A 84 -6.72 -3.12 12.02
C GLY A 84 -7.55 -1.87 11.70
N SER A 85 -7.22 -0.71 12.28
CA SER A 85 -7.93 0.55 12.14
C SER A 85 -7.29 1.49 11.09
N ASP A 86 -8.13 2.18 10.31
CA ASP A 86 -7.68 3.16 9.31
C ASP A 86 -6.81 4.28 9.91
N SER A 87 -7.10 4.67 11.15
CA SER A 87 -6.32 5.66 11.91
C SER A 87 -4.89 5.20 12.21
N ALA A 88 -4.69 3.89 12.43
CA ALA A 88 -3.36 3.34 12.68
C ALA A 88 -2.52 3.36 11.40
N ILE A 89 -3.11 3.00 10.25
CA ILE A 89 -2.46 3.11 8.94
C ILE A 89 -2.10 4.56 8.62
N GLU A 90 -3.04 5.49 8.82
CA GLU A 90 -2.83 6.92 8.59
C GLU A 90 -1.67 7.47 9.42
N SER A 91 -1.60 7.08 10.69
CA SER A 91 -0.53 7.51 11.60
C SER A 91 0.82 6.86 11.25
N ALA A 92 0.83 5.57 10.92
CA ALA A 92 2.04 4.83 10.59
C ALA A 92 2.68 5.31 9.29
N SER A 93 1.87 5.65 8.28
CA SER A 93 2.32 6.14 6.97
C SER A 93 2.59 7.65 6.93
N ALA A 94 2.39 8.38 8.04
CA ALA A 94 2.45 9.85 8.06
C ALA A 94 3.80 10.46 7.70
N ASN A 95 4.91 9.71 7.85
CA ASN A 95 6.26 10.17 7.54
C ASN A 95 6.79 9.68 6.17
N ALA A 96 5.96 8.99 5.38
CA ALA A 96 6.35 8.58 4.04
C ALA A 96 6.35 9.78 3.09
N ASP A 97 7.32 9.82 2.18
CA ASP A 97 7.43 10.90 1.19
C ASP A 97 6.40 10.77 0.07
N LEU A 98 5.86 9.56 -0.11
CA LEU A 98 4.78 9.25 -1.06
C LEU A 98 3.87 8.16 -0.47
N VAL A 99 2.56 8.35 -0.51
CA VAL A 99 1.58 7.31 -0.11
C VAL A 99 0.78 6.84 -1.32
N ILE A 100 0.72 5.53 -1.52
CA ILE A 100 -0.05 4.88 -2.58
C ILE A 100 -1.29 4.20 -1.99
N VAL A 101 -2.47 4.69 -2.39
CA VAL A 101 -3.78 4.23 -1.92
C VAL A 101 -4.57 3.54 -3.04
N SER A 102 -5.50 2.64 -2.68
CA SER A 102 -6.46 2.09 -3.65
C SER A 102 -7.56 3.10 -3.96
N GLY A 103 -8.03 3.11 -5.21
CA GLY A 103 -9.15 3.92 -5.68
C GLY A 103 -10.55 3.41 -5.31
N SER A 104 -10.68 2.25 -4.67
CA SER A 104 -11.97 1.78 -4.12
C SER A 104 -12.49 2.79 -3.08
N ARG A 105 -13.80 3.07 -3.09
CA ARG A 105 -14.43 4.00 -2.14
C ARG A 105 -14.28 3.44 -0.72
N GLY A 106 -13.44 4.05 0.10
CA GLY A 106 -13.22 3.65 1.49
C GLY A 106 -12.78 4.82 2.37
N SER A 107 -13.11 4.75 3.66
CA SER A 107 -12.79 5.77 4.69
C SER A 107 -11.30 6.07 4.79
N LEU A 108 -10.43 5.08 4.55
CA LEU A 108 -8.98 5.28 4.56
C LEU A 108 -8.51 6.29 3.51
N ARG A 109 -9.12 6.29 2.32
CA ARG A 109 -8.80 7.24 1.24
C ARG A 109 -9.18 8.66 1.64
N GLU A 110 -10.41 8.86 2.14
CA GLU A 110 -10.89 10.18 2.58
C GLU A 110 -10.04 10.76 3.71
N ARG A 111 -9.51 9.89 4.58
CA ARG A 111 -8.61 10.27 5.67
C ARG A 111 -7.20 10.63 5.18
N LEU A 112 -6.63 9.82 4.28
CA LEU A 112 -5.28 10.03 3.77
C LEU A 112 -5.18 11.21 2.80
N LEU A 113 -6.25 11.49 2.04
CA LEU A 113 -6.27 12.51 0.99
C LEU A 113 -7.02 13.79 1.39
N GLY A 114 -7.66 13.83 2.56
CA GLY A 114 -8.59 14.91 2.92
C GLY A 114 -9.92 14.79 2.17
N ALA A 115 -10.97 15.37 2.73
CA ALA A 115 -12.34 15.27 2.20
C ALA A 115 -12.56 15.97 0.84
N SER A 116 -11.56 16.71 0.34
CA SER A 116 -11.60 17.44 -0.93
C SER A 116 -10.20 17.55 -1.53
N ALA A 117 -10.08 17.44 -2.85
CA ALA A 117 -8.82 17.62 -3.59
C ALA A 117 -8.12 18.98 -3.33
N ASP A 118 -8.83 19.98 -2.78
CA ASP A 118 -8.29 21.28 -2.37
C ASP A 118 -7.41 21.24 -1.10
N ASP A 119 -7.55 20.23 -0.23
CA ASP A 119 -6.75 20.14 1.02
C ASP A 119 -5.36 19.50 0.79
N LEU A 120 -5.11 19.05 -0.45
CA LEU A 120 -3.87 18.40 -0.90
C LEU A 120 -2.69 19.38 -1.07
N ILE A 121 -2.94 20.69 -1.06
CA ILE A 121 -1.95 21.73 -1.35
C ILE A 121 -0.93 21.92 -0.20
N GLY A 122 -1.15 21.32 0.97
CA GLY A 122 -0.38 21.62 2.17
C GLY A 122 0.69 20.62 2.61
N ARG A 123 0.50 19.30 2.45
CA ARG A 123 1.20 18.36 3.35
C ARG A 123 1.60 16.97 2.85
N ARG A 124 1.09 16.44 1.73
CA ARG A 124 1.34 15.03 1.37
C ARG A 124 1.33 14.79 -0.14
N ASN A 125 2.46 14.32 -0.66
CA ASN A 125 2.52 13.74 -2.00
C ASN A 125 1.78 12.40 -1.95
N SER A 126 0.74 12.23 -2.76
CA SER A 126 -0.06 11.00 -2.78
C SER A 126 -0.38 10.58 -4.20
N VAL A 127 -0.34 9.27 -4.44
CA VAL A 127 -0.73 8.65 -5.71
C VAL A 127 -1.92 7.74 -5.46
N VAL A 128 -3.02 8.03 -6.16
CA VAL A 128 -4.23 7.21 -6.12
C VAL A 128 -4.21 6.28 -7.32
N VAL A 129 -4.15 4.98 -7.07
CA VAL A 129 -4.20 3.96 -8.10
C VAL A 129 -5.61 3.39 -8.17
N TYR A 130 -6.31 3.68 -9.27
CA TYR A 130 -7.56 3.00 -9.58
C TYR A 130 -7.26 1.69 -10.31
N GLY A 131 -7.14 0.61 -9.53
CA GLY A 131 -7.19 -0.73 -10.09
C GLY A 131 -8.62 -1.03 -10.51
N ALA A 132 -8.84 -1.44 -11.76
CA ALA A 132 -10.12 -2.03 -12.16
C ALA A 132 -10.38 -3.24 -11.26
N GLU A 133 -11.41 -3.18 -10.43
CA GLU A 133 -11.89 -4.29 -9.59
C GLU A 133 -12.13 -5.52 -10.48
N ARG A 134 -11.11 -6.38 -10.61
CA ARG A 134 -11.26 -7.71 -11.20
C ARG A 134 -11.08 -8.73 -10.10
N PRO A 135 -12.16 -9.06 -9.36
CA PRO A 135 -12.12 -10.14 -8.40
C PRO A 135 -11.79 -11.46 -9.14
N GLY A 136 -10.79 -12.19 -8.65
CA GLY A 136 -10.80 -13.65 -8.78
C GLY A 136 -9.77 -14.36 -9.66
N ARG A 137 -8.69 -13.71 -10.14
CA ARG A 137 -7.61 -14.44 -10.85
C ARG A 137 -6.26 -14.51 -10.12
N PHE A 138 -5.82 -13.45 -9.45
CA PHE A 138 -4.55 -13.51 -8.67
C PHE A 138 -4.68 -14.26 -7.35
N ARG A 139 -5.85 -14.17 -6.67
CA ARG A 139 -6.17 -15.01 -5.49
C ARG A 139 -5.95 -16.50 -5.78
N ARG A 140 -6.36 -16.96 -6.97
CA ARG A 140 -6.24 -18.37 -7.38
C ARG A 140 -4.81 -18.79 -7.71
N ALA A 141 -3.97 -17.85 -8.18
CA ALA A 141 -2.58 -18.14 -8.51
C ALA A 141 -1.72 -18.27 -7.23
N LEU A 142 -1.95 -17.42 -6.22
CA LEU A 142 -1.32 -17.54 -4.90
C LEU A 142 -1.85 -18.77 -4.14
N GLU A 143 -3.16 -19.03 -4.17
CA GLU A 143 -3.74 -20.25 -3.57
C GLU A 143 -3.20 -21.54 -4.21
N SER A 144 -2.84 -21.55 -5.51
CA SER A 144 -2.30 -22.74 -6.19
C SER A 144 -0.87 -23.12 -5.80
N ARG A 145 -0.18 -22.26 -5.04
CA ARG A 145 1.16 -22.54 -4.52
C ARG A 145 1.17 -22.90 -3.02
N LEU A 146 0.00 -22.77 -2.38
CA LEU A 146 -0.22 -23.05 -0.95
C LEU A 146 -1.07 -24.32 -0.70
N PHE A 147 -1.46 -25.05 -1.75
CA PHE A 147 -2.07 -26.39 -1.70
C PHE A 147 -1.44 -27.34 -2.72
#